data_AF-A0A356IK79-F1
#
_entry.id   AF-A0A356IK79-F1
#
_cell.length_a   1.000
_cell.length_b   1.000
_cell.length_c   1.000
_cell.angle_alpha   90.00
_cell.angle_beta   90.00
_cell.angle_gamma   90.00
#
_symmetry.space_group_name_H-M   'P 1'
#
loop_
_entity.id
_entity.type
_entity.pdbx_description
1 polymer ?
#
loop_
_entity_poly.entity_id
_entity_poly.type
_entity_poly.pdbx_seq_one_letter_code
_entity_poly.pdbx_strand_id
1 'polypeptide(L)'
;MSTLPYLLPWILILLAAGLVAAVKLLPLKSIAGIAVLSTLSLLMLLVAVYANVVSSQQASTIAEKEAAIVEMEQWKYSHLDELTLILAQLRPPKEEELALLKKLISFGWLSENPNIVRAQQAHQARERLMETYSPGNPMLIKGIPTTVDNHIVDLALREVGFIVLPYREDEAPEKDANIIYFGRDMELPEIKLAALTLMQAGIDLKAIKPFPKPTQGNLRAIKIEWNKYYESRKSLLPDEVEAAKGFN
;
A
#
# COMPACT_ATOMS: atom_id res chain seq x y z
N MET A 1 33.42 -2.44 -17.16
CA MET A 1 32.77 -1.42 -17.99
C MET A 1 33.35 -1.51 -19.39
N SER A 2 32.56 -1.97 -20.36
CA SER A 2 32.99 -2.05 -21.77
C SER A 2 32.95 -0.65 -22.37
N THR A 3 34.10 -0.04 -22.62
CA THR A 3 34.26 1.29 -23.25
C THR A 3 34.00 1.27 -24.77
N LEU A 4 33.78 0.07 -25.32
CA LEU A 4 33.64 -0.21 -26.74
C LEU A 4 32.42 0.44 -27.42
N PRO A 5 31.23 0.57 -26.79
CA PRO A 5 30.07 1.23 -27.40
C PRO A 5 30.29 2.74 -27.60
N TYR A 6 31.09 3.37 -26.73
CA TYR A 6 31.40 4.80 -26.83
C TYR A 6 32.45 5.11 -27.90
N LEU A 7 33.29 4.13 -28.25
CA LEU A 7 34.33 4.26 -29.28
C LEU A 7 33.84 3.90 -30.68
N LEU A 8 32.75 3.13 -30.79
CA LEU A 8 32.20 2.63 -32.05
C LEU A 8 31.81 3.74 -33.05
N PRO A 9 31.14 4.85 -32.63
CA PRO A 9 30.84 5.96 -33.53
C PRO A 9 32.09 6.60 -34.14
N TRP A 10 33.16 6.73 -33.35
CA TRP A 10 34.43 7.30 -33.81
C TRP A 10 35.16 6.39 -34.80
N ILE A 11 35.10 5.07 -34.58
CA ILE A 11 35.66 4.06 -35.49
C ILE A 11 34.91 4.07 -36.83
N LEU A 12 33.58 4.17 -36.82
CA LEU A 12 32.77 4.28 -38.04
C LEU A 12 33.06 5.56 -38.82
N ILE A 13 33.24 6.70 -38.13
CA ILE A 13 33.61 7.97 -38.76
C ILE A 13 35.00 7.88 -39.43
N LEU A 14 35.98 7.27 -38.76
CA LEU A 14 37.32 7.08 -39.32
C LEU A 14 37.31 6.15 -40.54
N LEU A 15 36.55 5.04 -40.49
CA LEU A 15 36.36 4.15 -41.64
C LEU A 15 35.65 4.87 -42.80
N ALA A 16 34.65 5.72 -42.51
CA ALA A 16 33.93 6.47 -43.53
C ALA A 16 34.86 7.47 -44.25
N ALA A 17 35.68 8.19 -43.47
CA ALA A 17 36.68 9.10 -44.01
C ALA A 17 37.72 8.35 -44.86
N GLY A 18 38.17 7.17 -44.42
CA GLY A 18 39.06 6.30 -45.18
C GLY A 18 38.46 5.83 -46.51
N LEU A 19 37.16 5.47 -46.52
CA LEU A 19 36.44 5.05 -47.72
C LEU A 19 36.31 6.21 -48.74
N VAL A 20 35.98 7.41 -48.27
CA VAL A 20 35.87 8.62 -49.11
C VAL A 20 37.22 8.98 -49.74
N ALA A 21 38.31 8.89 -48.98
CA ALA A 21 39.66 9.14 -49.49
C ALA A 21 40.07 8.07 -50.53
N ALA A 22 39.78 6.80 -50.27
CA ALA A 22 40.07 5.69 -51.17
C ALA A 22 39.33 5.82 -52.51
N VAL A 23 38.04 6.21 -52.49
CA VAL A 23 37.24 6.43 -53.72
C VAL A 23 37.77 7.59 -54.56
N LYS A 24 38.30 8.66 -53.93
CA LYS A 24 38.84 9.83 -54.64
C LYS A 24 40.24 9.63 -55.22
N LEU A 25 41.09 8.85 -54.55
CA LEU A 25 42.52 8.74 -54.89
C LEU A 25 42.86 7.49 -55.71
N LEU A 26 42.04 6.44 -55.67
CA LEU A 26 42.30 5.19 -56.40
C LEU A 26 41.48 5.12 -57.71
N PRO A 27 42.08 4.68 -58.82
CA PRO A 27 41.35 4.47 -60.06
C PRO A 27 40.38 3.30 -59.91
N LEU A 28 39.08 3.58 -59.98
CA LEU A 28 37.98 2.60 -59.82
C LEU A 28 38.03 1.39 -60.77
N LYS A 29 38.81 1.46 -61.85
CA LYS A 29 39.00 0.36 -62.82
C LYS A 29 40.19 -0.55 -62.51
N SER A 30 40.98 -0.24 -61.48
CA SER A 30 42.12 -1.07 -61.06
C SER A 30 41.69 -2.17 -60.10
N ILE A 31 42.19 -3.38 -60.30
CA ILE A 31 41.96 -4.56 -59.43
C ILE A 31 42.33 -4.24 -57.98
N ALA A 32 43.39 -3.46 -57.74
CA ALA A 32 43.82 -3.04 -56.41
C ALA A 32 42.82 -2.06 -55.75
N GLY A 33 42.19 -1.17 -56.52
CA GLY A 33 41.19 -0.22 -56.01
C GLY A 33 39.91 -0.93 -55.57
N ILE A 34 39.45 -1.90 -56.35
CA ILE A 34 38.28 -2.72 -56.03
C ILE A 34 38.53 -3.56 -54.77
N ALA A 35 39.75 -4.13 -54.62
CA ALA A 35 40.11 -4.91 -53.44
C ALA A 35 40.14 -4.07 -52.16
N VAL A 36 40.67 -2.85 -52.21
CA VAL A 36 40.68 -1.94 -51.05
C VAL A 36 39.26 -1.49 -50.70
N LEU A 37 38.43 -1.13 -51.69
CA LEU A 37 37.05 -0.74 -51.42
C LEU A 37 36.20 -1.88 -50.84
N SER A 38 36.37 -3.10 -51.36
CA SER A 38 35.59 -4.26 -50.92
C SER A 38 35.94 -4.69 -49.50
N THR A 39 37.24 -4.69 -49.15
CA THR A 39 37.70 -4.97 -47.79
C THR A 39 37.24 -3.93 -46.78
N LEU A 40 37.29 -2.64 -47.14
CA LEU A 40 36.88 -1.55 -46.26
C LEU A 40 35.34 -1.52 -46.05
N SER A 41 34.58 -1.87 -47.11
CA SER A 41 33.12 -2.04 -47.02
C SER A 41 32.72 -3.26 -46.19
N LEU A 42 33.43 -4.38 -46.34
CA LEU A 42 33.22 -5.58 -45.52
C LEU A 42 33.48 -5.29 -44.04
N LEU A 43 34.53 -4.55 -43.73
CA LEU A 43 34.89 -4.18 -42.37
C LEU A 43 33.83 -3.25 -41.75
N MET A 44 33.29 -2.29 -42.51
CA MET A 44 32.14 -1.49 -42.07
C MET A 44 30.91 -2.34 -41.75
N LEU A 45 30.59 -3.31 -42.61
CA LEU A 45 29.43 -4.18 -42.42
C LEU A 45 29.58 -5.04 -41.16
N LEU A 46 30.77 -5.59 -40.90
CA LEU A 46 31.07 -6.33 -39.67
C LEU A 46 30.93 -5.48 -38.42
N VAL A 47 31.42 -4.24 -38.43
CA VAL A 47 31.28 -3.30 -37.30
C VAL A 47 29.82 -2.94 -37.05
N ALA A 48 29.02 -2.75 -38.11
CA ALA A 48 27.59 -2.46 -37.99
C ALA A 48 26.78 -3.64 -37.42
N VAL A 49 27.06 -4.87 -37.86
CA VAL A 49 26.43 -6.09 -37.31
C VAL A 49 26.79 -6.26 -35.84
N TYR A 50 28.06 -6.08 -35.48
CA TYR A 50 28.52 -6.15 -34.10
C TYR A 50 27.85 -5.09 -33.21
N ALA A 51 27.72 -3.85 -33.69
CA ALA A 51 27.05 -2.76 -32.97
C ALA A 51 25.58 -3.10 -32.65
N ASN A 52 24.85 -3.66 -33.62
CA ASN A 52 23.44 -4.05 -33.43
C ASN A 52 23.30 -5.15 -32.35
N VAL A 53 24.19 -6.14 -32.34
CA VAL A 53 24.16 -7.21 -31.33
C VAL A 53 24.47 -6.67 -29.93
N VAL A 54 25.46 -5.78 -29.80
CA VAL A 54 25.78 -5.16 -28.51
C VAL A 54 24.65 -4.25 -28.04
N SER A 55 24.04 -3.48 -28.95
CA SER A 55 22.90 -2.61 -28.63
C SER A 55 21.68 -3.42 -28.16
N SER A 56 21.41 -4.59 -28.77
CA SER A 56 20.29 -5.42 -28.34
C SER A 56 20.50 -6.03 -26.97
N GLN A 57 21.73 -6.44 -26.65
CA GLN A 57 22.11 -6.93 -25.32
C GLN A 57 22.05 -5.81 -24.26
N GLN A 58 22.42 -4.59 -24.63
CA GLN A 58 22.30 -3.45 -23.73
C GLN A 58 20.84 -3.11 -23.43
N ALA A 59 19.98 -3.11 -24.45
CA ALA A 59 18.55 -2.88 -24.27
C ALA A 59 17.91 -3.90 -23.29
N SER A 60 18.26 -5.18 -23.37
CA SER A 60 17.76 -6.18 -22.42
C SER A 60 18.28 -5.94 -21.00
N THR A 61 19.58 -5.61 -20.84
CA THR A 61 20.13 -5.30 -19.51
C THR A 61 19.58 -4.01 -18.91
N ILE A 62 19.21 -3.02 -19.73
CA ILE A 62 18.57 -1.78 -19.26
C ILE A 62 17.15 -2.09 -18.79
N ALA A 63 16.39 -2.86 -19.56
CA ALA A 63 15.04 -3.28 -19.18
C ALA A 63 15.03 -4.09 -17.86
N GLU A 64 15.99 -5.00 -17.68
CA GLU A 64 16.16 -5.73 -16.40
C GLU A 64 16.49 -4.79 -15.23
N LYS A 65 17.34 -3.78 -15.44
CA LYS A 65 17.68 -2.81 -14.40
C LYS A 65 16.53 -1.87 -14.08
N GLU A 66 15.76 -1.44 -15.07
CA GLU A 66 14.55 -0.64 -14.86
C GLU A 66 13.51 -1.42 -14.05
N ALA A 67 13.30 -2.71 -14.36
CA ALA A 67 12.43 -3.58 -13.58
C ALA A 67 12.90 -3.71 -12.12
N ALA A 68 14.21 -3.91 -11.90
CA ALA A 68 14.79 -3.99 -10.56
C ALA A 68 14.66 -2.67 -9.77
N ILE A 69 14.74 -1.52 -10.45
CA ILE A 69 14.51 -0.20 -9.82
C ILE A 69 13.05 -0.05 -9.39
N VAL A 70 12.10 -0.43 -10.24
CA VAL A 70 10.67 -0.35 -9.91
C VAL A 70 10.32 -1.26 -8.72
N GLU A 71 10.86 -2.49 -8.70
CA GLU A 71 10.69 -3.41 -7.56
C GLU A 71 11.29 -2.83 -6.27
N MET A 72 12.48 -2.23 -6.35
CA MET A 72 13.13 -1.59 -5.21
C MET A 72 12.37 -0.35 -4.71
N GLU A 73 11.79 0.44 -5.62
CA GLU A 73 10.94 1.57 -5.25
C GLU A 73 9.66 1.10 -4.55
N GLN A 74 8.99 0.07 -5.07
CA GLN A 74 7.82 -0.52 -4.43
C GLN A 74 8.15 -1.07 -3.04
N TRP A 75 9.25 -1.80 -2.90
CA TRP A 75 9.74 -2.29 -1.61
C TRP A 75 10.04 -1.16 -0.63
N LYS A 76 10.67 -0.07 -1.10
CA LYS A 76 10.97 1.12 -0.29
C LYS A 76 9.69 1.76 0.24
N TYR A 77 8.68 1.93 -0.62
CA TYR A 77 7.42 2.55 -0.20
C TYR A 77 6.63 1.66 0.76
N SER A 78 6.60 0.33 0.55
CA SER A 78 5.93 -0.57 1.49
C SER A 78 6.57 -0.57 2.88
N HIS A 79 7.91 -0.58 2.94
CA HIS A 79 8.63 -0.55 4.23
C HIS A 79 8.54 0.81 4.91
N LEU A 80 8.44 1.91 4.17
CA LEU A 80 8.22 3.23 4.75
C LEU A 80 6.84 3.33 5.41
N ASP A 81 5.80 2.74 4.82
CA ASP A 81 4.47 2.70 5.43
C ASP A 81 4.49 1.89 6.73
N GLU A 82 5.16 0.73 6.75
CA GLU A 82 5.36 -0.08 7.96
C GLU A 82 6.17 0.65 9.04
N LEU A 83 7.25 1.35 8.68
CA LEU A 83 8.03 2.16 9.63
C LEU A 83 7.24 3.35 10.14
N THR A 84 6.40 3.96 9.30
CA THR A 84 5.51 5.05 9.70
C THR A 84 4.44 4.56 10.67
N LEU A 85 3.92 3.36 10.47
CA LEU A 85 3.02 2.67 11.39
C LEU A 85 3.69 2.47 12.76
N ILE A 86 4.89 1.89 12.78
CA ILE A 86 5.65 1.67 14.03
C ILE A 86 5.95 3.00 14.73
N LEU A 87 6.31 4.04 13.98
CA LEU A 87 6.56 5.38 14.53
C LEU A 87 5.28 6.06 15.03
N ALA A 88 4.13 5.84 14.40
CA ALA A 88 2.84 6.33 14.86
C ALA A 88 2.44 5.68 16.19
N GLN A 89 2.67 4.37 16.33
CA GLN A 89 2.44 3.63 17.57
C GLN A 89 3.41 4.03 18.69
N LEU A 90 4.65 4.39 18.34
CA LEU A 90 5.68 4.84 19.30
C LEU A 90 5.66 6.34 19.57
N ARG A 91 4.79 7.12 18.91
CA ARG A 91 4.79 8.58 19.04
C ARG A 91 4.51 8.92 20.51
N PRO A 92 5.48 9.53 21.23
CA PRO A 92 5.21 9.95 22.60
C PRO A 92 4.03 10.93 22.56
N PRO A 93 3.04 10.78 23.47
CA PRO A 93 1.88 11.65 23.50
C PRO A 93 2.34 13.10 23.58
N LYS A 94 1.73 13.98 22.77
CA LYS A 94 2.13 15.39 22.73
C LYS A 94 1.97 16.01 24.12
N GLU A 95 2.75 17.05 24.42
CA GLU A 95 2.65 17.73 25.73
C GLU A 95 1.22 18.20 26.03
N GLU A 96 0.46 18.60 25.01
CA GLU A 96 -0.95 18.97 25.10
C GLU A 96 -1.86 17.80 25.52
N GLU A 97 -1.63 16.60 24.98
CA GLU A 97 -2.35 15.37 25.30
C GLU A 97 -2.02 14.90 26.72
N LEU A 98 -0.74 14.99 27.11
CA LEU A 98 -0.29 14.74 28.48
C LEU A 98 -0.89 15.74 29.47
N ALA A 99 -0.98 17.01 29.09
CA ALA A 99 -1.63 18.02 29.91
C ALA A 99 -3.14 17.76 30.04
N LEU A 100 -3.81 17.29 28.98
CA LEU A 100 -5.21 16.87 29.03
C LEU A 100 -5.38 15.67 29.97
N LEU A 101 -4.56 14.63 29.86
CA LEU A 101 -4.60 13.48 30.76
C LEU A 101 -4.42 13.90 32.23
N LYS A 102 -3.45 14.78 32.51
CA LYS A 102 -3.27 15.36 33.85
C LYS A 102 -4.48 16.17 34.32
N LYS A 103 -5.12 16.93 33.42
CA LYS A 103 -6.37 17.64 33.71
C LYS A 103 -7.54 16.68 33.98
N LEU A 104 -7.66 15.57 33.24
CA LEU A 104 -8.68 14.57 33.49
C LEU A 104 -8.53 13.96 34.89
N ILE A 105 -7.30 13.66 35.32
CA ILE A 105 -7.02 13.24 36.69
C ILE A 105 -7.48 14.33 37.68
N SER A 106 -7.20 15.61 37.39
CA SER A 106 -7.67 16.73 38.24
C SER A 106 -9.20 16.87 38.29
N PHE A 107 -9.91 16.41 37.25
CA PHE A 107 -11.37 16.34 37.22
C PHE A 107 -11.93 15.09 37.92
N GLY A 108 -11.07 14.27 38.53
CA GLY A 108 -11.45 13.07 39.26
C GLY A 108 -11.56 11.81 38.40
N TRP A 109 -11.05 11.81 37.17
CA TRP A 109 -10.97 10.57 36.38
C TRP A 109 -9.96 9.61 37.01
N LEU A 110 -10.45 8.44 37.41
CA LEU A 110 -9.63 7.33 37.87
C LEU A 110 -9.33 6.39 36.71
N SER A 111 -8.25 5.61 36.82
CA SER A 111 -7.95 4.51 35.89
C SER A 111 -9.08 3.47 35.81
N GLU A 112 -9.87 3.36 36.87
CA GLU A 112 -11.04 2.47 36.97
C GLU A 112 -12.30 3.06 36.30
N ASN A 113 -12.20 4.21 35.62
CA ASN A 113 -13.34 4.77 34.91
C ASN A 113 -13.88 3.74 33.89
N PRO A 114 -15.20 3.46 33.87
CA PRO A 114 -15.78 2.47 32.98
C PRO A 114 -15.42 2.64 31.50
N ASN A 115 -15.25 3.88 31.02
CA ASN A 115 -14.89 4.13 29.63
C ASN A 115 -13.44 3.73 29.32
N ILE A 116 -12.51 3.99 30.24
CA ILE A 116 -11.10 3.60 30.12
C ILE A 116 -10.98 2.08 30.20
N VAL A 117 -11.66 1.46 31.17
CA VAL A 117 -11.66 0.01 31.36
C VAL A 117 -12.23 -0.70 30.14
N ARG A 118 -13.33 -0.19 29.56
CA ARG A 118 -13.92 -0.76 28.32
C ARG A 118 -12.96 -0.68 27.13
N ALA A 119 -12.29 0.44 26.93
CA ALA A 119 -11.32 0.60 25.85
C ALA A 119 -10.14 -0.39 26.03
N GLN A 120 -9.65 -0.54 27.27
CA GLN A 120 -8.59 -1.50 27.59
C GLN A 120 -9.04 -2.96 27.40
N GLN A 121 -10.25 -3.30 27.84
CA GLN A 121 -10.84 -4.63 27.63
C GLN A 121 -11.01 -4.95 26.15
N ALA A 122 -11.48 -3.99 25.34
CA ALA A 122 -11.59 -4.13 23.90
C ALA A 122 -10.24 -4.41 23.24
N HIS A 123 -9.19 -3.68 23.66
CA HIS A 123 -7.84 -3.93 23.19
C HIS A 123 -7.34 -5.34 23.56
N GLN A 124 -7.50 -5.77 24.82
CA GLN A 124 -7.09 -7.10 25.25
C GLN A 124 -7.84 -8.22 24.53
N ALA A 125 -9.15 -8.06 24.31
CA ALA A 125 -9.96 -9.01 23.54
C ALA A 125 -9.52 -9.07 22.07
N ARG A 126 -9.16 -7.93 21.48
CA ARG A 126 -8.61 -7.85 20.13
C ARG A 126 -7.29 -8.63 20.03
N GLU A 127 -6.35 -8.40 20.93
CA GLU A 127 -5.04 -9.09 20.92
C GLU A 127 -5.20 -10.61 21.01
N ARG A 128 -6.08 -11.10 21.91
CA ARG A 128 -6.38 -12.55 22.01
C ARG A 128 -6.93 -13.14 20.72
N LEU A 129 -7.78 -12.40 20.02
CA LEU A 129 -8.32 -12.84 18.72
C LEU A 129 -7.24 -12.81 17.64
N MET A 130 -6.37 -11.79 17.64
CA MET A 130 -5.27 -11.65 16.68
C MET A 130 -4.27 -12.80 16.78
N GLU A 131 -4.01 -13.35 17.98
CA GLU A 131 -3.12 -14.51 18.15
C GLU A 131 -3.58 -15.76 17.38
N THR A 132 -4.89 -15.89 17.13
CA THR A 132 -5.49 -17.06 16.48
C THR A 132 -5.96 -16.79 15.06
N TYR A 133 -6.03 -15.52 14.67
CA TYR A 133 -6.56 -15.10 13.38
C TYR A 133 -5.46 -15.02 12.33
N SER A 134 -5.75 -15.55 11.14
CA SER A 134 -4.89 -15.39 9.96
C SER A 134 -5.68 -14.65 8.89
N PRO A 135 -5.16 -13.53 8.34
CA PRO A 135 -5.82 -12.80 7.28
C PRO A 135 -6.05 -13.71 6.06
N GLY A 136 -7.31 -13.87 5.68
CA GLY A 136 -7.71 -14.66 4.52
C GLY A 136 -7.89 -13.79 3.28
N ASN A 137 -9.15 -13.59 2.90
CA ASN A 137 -9.51 -12.81 1.71
C ASN A 137 -9.64 -11.31 2.04
N PRO A 138 -9.38 -10.41 1.07
CA PRO A 138 -9.49 -8.97 1.29
C PRO A 138 -10.90 -8.59 1.76
N MET A 139 -10.93 -7.70 2.74
CA MET A 139 -12.17 -7.17 3.33
C MET A 139 -12.20 -5.67 3.16
N LEU A 140 -13.37 -5.10 2.91
CA LEU A 140 -13.54 -3.66 2.77
C LEU A 140 -14.14 -3.08 4.03
N ILE A 141 -13.70 -1.90 4.46
CA ILE A 141 -14.38 -1.16 5.52
C ILE A 141 -14.57 0.30 5.13
N LYS A 142 -15.74 0.85 5.45
CA LYS A 142 -16.10 2.24 5.15
C LYS A 142 -16.84 2.86 6.32
N GLY A 143 -16.65 4.17 6.54
CA GLY A 143 -17.46 4.95 7.46
C GLY A 143 -16.80 5.26 8.80
N ILE A 144 -15.46 5.28 8.88
CA ILE A 144 -14.76 5.61 10.14
C ILE A 144 -15.15 7.04 10.58
N PRO A 145 -15.73 7.23 11.78
CA PRO A 145 -16.26 8.52 12.20
C PRO A 145 -15.14 9.52 12.52
N THR A 146 -15.44 10.82 12.42
CA THR A 146 -14.43 11.86 12.64
C THR A 146 -14.08 12.13 14.11
N THR A 147 -14.80 11.53 15.06
CA THR A 147 -14.50 11.63 16.50
C THR A 147 -13.23 10.90 16.91
N VAL A 148 -12.74 9.98 16.08
CA VAL A 148 -11.52 9.20 16.33
C VAL A 148 -10.38 9.66 15.44
N ASP A 149 -9.15 9.32 15.85
CA ASP A 149 -7.99 9.49 14.98
C ASP A 149 -8.06 8.47 13.83
N ASN A 150 -8.54 8.95 12.68
CA ASN A 150 -8.69 8.15 11.47
C ASN A 150 -7.38 7.45 11.07
N HIS A 151 -6.22 8.04 11.33
CA HIS A 151 -4.96 7.44 10.93
C HIS A 151 -4.65 6.21 11.78
N ILE A 152 -4.80 6.31 13.10
CA ILE A 152 -4.55 5.19 14.02
C ILE A 152 -5.55 4.06 13.79
N VAL A 153 -6.83 4.40 13.59
CA VAL A 153 -7.89 3.40 13.34
C VAL A 153 -7.70 2.74 11.98
N ASP A 154 -7.36 3.49 10.93
CA ASP A 154 -7.04 2.95 9.60
C ASP A 154 -5.89 1.93 9.69
N LEU A 155 -4.81 2.31 10.35
CA LEU A 155 -3.66 1.43 10.59
C LEU A 155 -4.02 0.15 11.34
N ALA A 156 -4.79 0.26 12.43
CA ALA A 156 -5.22 -0.89 13.22
C ALA A 156 -6.16 -1.84 12.46
N LEU A 157 -6.96 -1.31 11.53
CA LEU A 157 -7.84 -2.09 10.65
C LEU A 157 -7.05 -2.75 9.51
N ARG A 158 -6.04 -2.06 8.96
CA ARG A 158 -5.13 -2.62 7.95
C ARG A 158 -4.32 -3.79 8.49
N GLU A 159 -3.90 -3.72 9.76
CA GLU A 159 -3.23 -4.83 10.45
C GLU A 159 -4.08 -6.10 10.46
N VAL A 160 -5.41 -5.95 10.57
CA VAL A 160 -6.37 -7.08 10.52
C VAL A 160 -6.58 -7.57 9.06
N GLY A 161 -6.17 -6.81 8.05
CA GLY A 161 -6.37 -7.13 6.63
C GLY A 161 -7.56 -6.41 5.98
N PHE A 162 -8.09 -5.36 6.62
CA PHE A 162 -9.10 -4.50 6.00
C PHE A 162 -8.47 -3.47 5.05
N ILE A 163 -9.15 -3.24 3.94
CA ILE A 163 -8.90 -2.13 3.02
C ILE A 163 -9.91 -1.03 3.38
N VAL A 164 -9.41 0.07 3.92
CA VAL A 164 -10.23 1.23 4.29
C VAL A 164 -10.58 2.03 3.04
N LEU A 165 -11.88 2.13 2.76
CA LEU A 165 -12.41 2.93 1.68
C LEU A 165 -12.60 4.38 2.14
N PRO A 166 -12.03 5.37 1.44
CA PRO A 166 -12.26 6.77 1.77
C PRO A 166 -13.73 7.14 1.53
N TYR A 167 -14.17 8.17 2.25
CA TYR A 167 -15.43 8.86 1.90
C TYR A 167 -15.31 9.44 0.49
N ARG A 168 -16.41 9.37 -0.26
CA ARG A 168 -16.46 10.03 -1.57
C ARG A 168 -16.58 11.55 -1.37
N GLU A 169 -16.18 12.33 -2.38
CA GLU A 169 -16.22 13.80 -2.32
C GLU A 169 -17.65 14.35 -2.10
N ASP A 170 -18.68 13.59 -2.47
CA ASP A 170 -20.09 13.91 -2.30
C ASP A 170 -20.69 13.43 -0.96
N GLU A 171 -19.94 12.69 -0.15
CA GLU A 171 -20.40 12.14 1.12
C GLU A 171 -19.89 12.95 2.31
N ALA A 172 -20.81 13.39 3.18
CA ALA A 172 -20.44 14.01 4.45
C ALA A 172 -20.01 12.92 5.45
N PRO A 173 -18.78 12.95 5.99
CA PRO A 173 -18.34 11.98 6.98
C PRO A 173 -19.14 12.15 8.26
N GLU A 174 -19.50 11.03 8.87
CA GLU A 174 -20.29 11.03 10.10
C GLU A 174 -19.40 11.39 11.29
N LYS A 175 -19.96 12.16 12.22
CA LYS A 175 -19.21 12.58 13.40
C LYS A 175 -18.99 11.44 14.38
N ASP A 176 -20.00 10.61 14.56
CA ASP A 176 -20.01 9.49 15.50
C ASP A 176 -20.63 8.28 14.82
N ALA A 177 -20.49 7.08 15.41
CA ALA A 177 -21.07 5.86 14.89
C ALA A 177 -21.60 4.98 16.02
N ASN A 178 -22.70 4.28 15.77
CA ASN A 178 -23.33 3.42 16.77
C ASN A 178 -23.72 2.03 16.25
N ILE A 179 -23.60 1.79 14.95
CA ILE A 179 -23.90 0.50 14.35
C ILE A 179 -22.86 0.11 13.32
N ILE A 180 -22.57 -1.19 13.28
CA ILE A 180 -21.80 -1.82 12.22
C ILE A 180 -22.72 -2.70 11.39
N TYR A 181 -22.66 -2.53 10.08
CA TYR A 181 -23.22 -3.45 9.10
C TYR A 181 -22.13 -4.32 8.49
N PHE A 182 -22.35 -5.63 8.40
CA PHE A 182 -21.39 -6.58 7.81
C PHE A 182 -21.96 -7.37 6.64
N GLY A 183 -21.07 -7.75 5.73
CA GLY A 183 -21.33 -8.57 4.55
C GLY A 183 -21.59 -10.03 4.88
N ARG A 184 -22.33 -10.73 4.01
CA ARG A 184 -22.72 -12.13 4.23
C ARG A 184 -21.52 -13.09 4.27
N ASP A 185 -20.47 -12.80 3.53
CA ASP A 185 -19.32 -13.69 3.35
C ASP A 185 -18.16 -13.30 4.29
N MET A 186 -18.47 -12.53 5.34
CA MET A 186 -17.56 -12.17 6.43
C MET A 186 -17.55 -13.28 7.49
N GLU A 187 -16.37 -13.62 7.97
CA GLU A 187 -16.23 -14.57 9.07
C GLU A 187 -16.47 -13.89 10.43
N LEU A 188 -16.91 -14.67 11.41
CA LEU A 188 -17.18 -14.16 12.75
C LEU A 188 -15.96 -13.48 13.41
N PRO A 189 -14.73 -14.02 13.32
CA PRO A 189 -13.55 -13.35 13.87
C PRO A 189 -13.29 -11.98 13.23
N GLU A 190 -13.48 -11.86 11.93
CA GLU A 190 -13.28 -10.61 11.18
C GLU A 190 -14.22 -9.50 11.66
N ILE A 191 -15.50 -9.85 11.88
CA ILE A 191 -16.52 -8.93 12.38
C ILE A 191 -16.18 -8.48 13.81
N LYS A 192 -15.74 -9.43 14.67
CA LYS A 192 -15.35 -9.13 16.05
C LYS A 192 -14.12 -8.23 16.10
N LEU A 193 -13.10 -8.50 15.30
CA LEU A 193 -11.88 -7.69 15.25
C LEU A 193 -12.17 -6.26 14.81
N ALA A 194 -13.01 -6.07 13.79
CA ALA A 194 -13.45 -4.74 13.39
C ALA A 194 -14.21 -4.01 14.51
N ALA A 195 -15.16 -4.68 15.14
CA ALA A 195 -15.94 -4.10 16.24
C ALA A 195 -15.05 -3.71 17.43
N LEU A 196 -14.18 -4.61 17.88
CA LEU A 196 -13.27 -4.37 19.01
C LEU A 196 -12.26 -3.26 18.70
N THR A 197 -11.78 -3.16 17.46
CA THR A 197 -10.89 -2.07 17.04
C THR A 197 -11.57 -0.70 17.16
N LEU A 198 -12.85 -0.59 16.79
CA LEU A 198 -13.62 0.64 16.96
C LEU A 198 -13.94 0.94 18.44
N MET A 199 -14.25 -0.09 19.23
CA MET A 199 -14.50 0.07 20.68
C MET A 199 -13.24 0.49 21.44
N GLN A 200 -12.06 -0.02 21.06
CA GLN A 200 -10.78 0.42 21.58
C GLN A 200 -10.53 1.91 21.31
N ALA A 201 -10.94 2.39 20.14
CA ALA A 201 -10.87 3.81 19.78
C ALA A 201 -11.89 4.69 20.51
N GLY A 202 -12.76 4.11 21.35
CA GLY A 202 -13.76 4.83 22.15
C GLY A 202 -15.11 5.01 21.46
N ILE A 203 -15.37 4.32 20.35
CA ILE A 203 -16.67 4.37 19.66
C ILE A 203 -17.68 3.51 20.42
N ASP A 204 -18.83 4.11 20.71
CA ASP A 204 -19.91 3.46 21.46
C ASP A 204 -20.83 2.64 20.55
N LEU A 205 -20.41 1.42 20.24
CA LEU A 205 -21.20 0.50 19.41
C LEU A 205 -22.42 -0.04 20.16
N LYS A 206 -23.59 0.05 19.53
CA LYS A 206 -24.88 -0.38 20.08
C LYS A 206 -25.49 -1.56 19.32
N ALA A 207 -25.03 -1.81 18.10
CA ALA A 207 -25.49 -2.93 17.30
C ALA A 207 -24.44 -3.37 16.27
N ILE A 208 -24.44 -4.67 15.98
CA ILE A 208 -23.69 -5.29 14.89
C ILE A 208 -24.70 -6.13 14.11
N LYS A 209 -24.90 -5.85 12.82
CA LYS A 209 -25.96 -6.46 12.01
C LYS A 209 -25.51 -6.80 10.59
N PRO A 210 -26.09 -7.82 9.95
CA PRO A 210 -25.85 -8.04 8.53
C PRO A 210 -26.46 -6.89 7.71
N PHE A 211 -25.93 -6.66 6.51
CA PHE A 211 -26.54 -5.69 5.58
C PHE A 211 -28.00 -6.05 5.29
N PRO A 212 -28.92 -5.07 5.30
CA PRO A 212 -30.35 -5.31 5.05
C PRO A 212 -30.63 -5.73 3.60
N LYS A 213 -29.74 -5.40 2.65
CA LYS A 213 -29.84 -5.81 1.25
C LYS A 213 -28.53 -6.44 0.78
N PRO A 214 -28.54 -7.69 0.27
CA PRO A 214 -27.36 -8.31 -0.29
C PRO A 214 -27.03 -7.62 -1.63
N THR A 215 -26.03 -6.76 -1.62
CA THR A 215 -25.52 -6.11 -2.83
C THR A 215 -24.18 -6.76 -3.18
N GLN A 216 -23.89 -7.00 -4.47
CA GLN A 216 -22.66 -7.69 -4.87
C GLN A 216 -21.38 -6.98 -4.38
N GLY A 217 -21.41 -5.65 -4.24
CA GLY A 217 -20.30 -4.88 -3.67
C GLY A 217 -20.11 -5.00 -2.14
N ASN A 218 -21.03 -5.66 -1.42
CA ASN A 218 -21.07 -5.70 0.04
C ASN A 218 -20.85 -7.11 0.62
N LEU A 219 -20.41 -8.08 -0.19
CA LEU A 219 -20.29 -9.48 0.26
C LEU A 219 -19.24 -9.65 1.37
N ARG A 220 -18.09 -8.99 1.25
CA ARG A 220 -17.01 -8.93 2.26
C ARG A 220 -16.69 -7.48 2.64
N ALA A 221 -17.71 -6.77 3.11
CA ALA A 221 -17.58 -5.38 3.50
C ALA A 221 -18.14 -5.13 4.90
N ILE A 222 -17.59 -4.12 5.56
CA ILE A 222 -18.10 -3.55 6.80
C ILE A 222 -18.45 -2.08 6.55
N LYS A 223 -19.66 -1.68 6.88
CA LYS A 223 -20.07 -0.27 6.88
C LYS A 223 -20.35 0.17 8.31
N ILE A 224 -19.67 1.22 8.73
CA ILE A 224 -19.87 1.90 10.00
C ILE A 224 -20.84 3.05 9.75
N GLU A 225 -21.87 3.19 10.59
CA GLU A 225 -22.89 4.23 10.42
C GLU A 225 -23.47 4.67 11.77
N TRP A 226 -24.01 5.88 11.78
CA TRP A 226 -24.85 6.42 12.83
C TRP A 226 -26.31 6.22 12.48
N ASN A 227 -27.02 5.52 13.34
CA ASN A 227 -28.44 5.30 13.16
C ASN A 227 -29.23 5.72 14.41
N LYS A 228 -30.12 6.70 14.23
CA LYS A 228 -30.99 7.24 15.29
C LYS A 228 -31.83 6.18 16.02
N TYR A 229 -32.21 5.09 15.34
CA TYR A 229 -33.02 4.03 15.94
C TYR A 229 -32.28 3.26 17.04
N TYR A 230 -30.95 3.38 17.09
CA TYR A 230 -30.11 2.71 18.07
C TYR A 230 -29.65 3.65 19.18
N GLU A 231 -30.01 4.93 19.15
CA GLU A 231 -29.56 5.92 20.13
C GLU A 231 -29.94 5.55 21.57
N SER A 232 -31.15 5.02 21.77
CA SER A 232 -31.65 4.59 23.09
C SER A 232 -31.23 3.18 23.49
N ARG A 233 -30.53 2.43 22.62
CA ARG A 233 -30.06 1.09 22.96
C ARG A 233 -28.87 1.16 23.89
N LYS A 234 -28.76 0.12 24.73
CA LYS A 234 -27.58 -0.10 25.56
C LYS A 234 -26.38 -0.40 24.66
N SER A 235 -25.26 0.21 24.98
CA SER A 235 -23.94 -0.07 24.41
C SER A 235 -23.57 -1.54 24.57
N LEU A 236 -22.98 -2.11 23.53
CA LEU A 236 -22.37 -3.44 23.57
C LEU A 236 -21.13 -3.40 24.46
N LEU A 237 -20.93 -4.45 25.26
CA LEU A 237 -19.70 -4.61 26.03
C LEU A 237 -18.65 -5.40 25.23
N PRO A 238 -17.34 -5.13 25.42
CA PRO A 238 -16.29 -5.88 24.72
C PRO A 238 -16.43 -7.40 24.91
N ASP A 239 -16.71 -7.86 26.13
CA ASP A 239 -16.90 -9.27 26.46
C ASP A 239 -18.11 -9.89 25.74
N GLU A 240 -19.18 -9.12 25.52
CA GLU A 240 -20.36 -9.57 24.77
C GLU A 240 -20.01 -9.80 23.29
N VAL A 241 -19.17 -8.93 22.72
CA VAL A 241 -18.69 -9.05 21.33
C VAL A 241 -17.72 -10.23 21.21
N GLU A 242 -16.80 -10.41 22.16
CA GLU A 242 -15.84 -11.51 22.17
C GLU A 242 -16.55 -12.87 22.31
N ALA A 243 -17.51 -12.99 23.22
CA ALA A 243 -18.25 -14.22 23.49
C ALA A 243 -19.36 -14.53 22.46
N ALA A 244 -19.72 -13.58 21.59
CA ALA A 244 -20.80 -13.75 20.62
C ALA A 244 -20.54 -14.96 19.69
N LYS A 245 -21.55 -15.81 19.51
CA LYS A 245 -21.51 -16.93 18.55
C LYS A 245 -21.99 -16.52 17.14
N GLY A 246 -22.53 -15.31 17.01
CA GLY A 246 -23.09 -14.76 15.78
C GLY A 246 -23.79 -13.43 16.06
N PHE A 247 -24.02 -12.65 15.00
CA PHE A 247 -24.71 -11.37 15.04
C PHE A 247 -25.89 -11.39 14.07
N ASN A 248 -27.05 -10.86 14.50
CA ASN A 248 -28.32 -10.89 13.76
C ASN A 248 -28.96 -9.50 13.64
#